data_AF-A0A0W0SGE4-F1
#
_entry.id   AF-A0A0W0SGE4-F1
#
_cell.length_a   1.000
_cell.length_b   1.000
_cell.length_c   1.000
_cell.angle_alpha   90.00
_cell.angle_beta   90.00
_cell.angle_gamma   90.00
#
_symmetry.space_group_name_H-M   'P 1'
#
loop_
_entity.id
_entity.type
_entity.pdbx_description
1 polymer ?
#
loop_
_entity_poly.entity_id
_entity_poly.type
_entity_poly.pdbx_seq_one_letter_code
_entity_poly.pdbx_strand_id
1 'polypeptide(L)'
;MGGTDSSTNRMITSLKPNGIKKISETPLVPVVPVAPVVSDGATDPFISRLQKLNLGNDTRMVSLIRAHSNFGNRLISLFKALKEFKIDLTDGLESTIRENISQVGGVVSLLELIKKDVPINLDSLPITLLFNAAKFEASVTQSIRDLALLGMLDSNIFNLLLAYPEQALNISQLLIKFQERAYSPTILVDKLKDVLIARECMDTVIGLLDLILENNLFYPGVVDILQRQEKHIDKIYEGAQKLAAENALFADYFTLIEDNPQNANIFAKNILLLKSESLIDCHNPECLFAISHLGAGAFHFMKLLQHASMLDEHNFKIICRQENNILNRNEVIDALSNLPLIVEFEKEELEKMLNLLNYPTVSAQDIQEFNGIIQDHFIPQFSCQFSSASI
;
A
#
# COMPACT_ATOMS: atom_id res chain seq x y z
N MET A 1 -20.60 -55.36 0.92
CA MET A 1 -19.30 -55.46 1.63
C MET A 1 -18.78 -54.04 1.79
N GLY A 2 -18.68 -53.57 3.05
CA GLY A 2 -18.01 -52.34 3.54
C GLY A 2 -18.39 -51.00 2.87
N GLY A 3 -19.08 -50.03 3.49
CA GLY A 3 -19.43 -49.81 4.88
C GLY A 3 -18.44 -48.87 5.59
N THR A 4 -18.68 -47.55 5.54
CA THR A 4 -18.33 -46.59 6.60
C THR A 4 -19.27 -45.37 6.53
N ASP A 5 -20.36 -45.45 7.30
CA ASP A 5 -21.07 -44.29 7.84
C ASP A 5 -20.21 -43.67 8.94
N SER A 6 -20.01 -42.35 8.92
CA SER A 6 -19.44 -41.59 10.05
C SER A 6 -20.46 -40.57 10.53
N SER A 7 -21.44 -41.07 11.28
CA SER A 7 -22.29 -40.26 12.14
C SER A 7 -21.81 -40.40 13.59
N THR A 8 -22.04 -39.35 14.38
CA THR A 8 -22.16 -39.32 15.84
C THR A 8 -20.98 -38.71 16.62
N ASN A 9 -20.99 -37.37 16.66
CA ASN A 9 -20.95 -36.57 17.89
C ASN A 9 -21.05 -37.38 19.20
N ARG A 10 -19.99 -37.40 20.02
CA ARG A 10 -20.06 -37.61 21.47
C ARG A 10 -18.70 -37.33 22.10
N MET A 11 -18.61 -36.29 22.93
CA MET A 11 -18.21 -36.41 24.34
C MET A 11 -18.29 -35.04 25.02
N ILE A 12 -19.49 -34.69 25.47
CA ILE A 12 -19.72 -33.82 26.63
C ILE A 12 -20.45 -34.71 27.62
N THR A 13 -19.88 -34.88 28.81
CA THR A 13 -20.54 -34.98 30.13
C THR A 13 -19.60 -35.65 31.13
N SER A 14 -19.36 -34.99 32.26
CA SER A 14 -19.66 -35.56 33.58
C SER A 14 -19.07 -34.70 34.70
N LEU A 15 -19.86 -33.76 35.22
CA LEU A 15 -19.77 -33.35 36.62
C LEU A 15 -21.19 -33.23 37.15
N LYS A 16 -21.57 -34.18 38.02
CA LYS A 16 -22.83 -34.17 38.77
C LYS A 16 -22.72 -33.22 39.97
N PRO A 17 -23.80 -32.51 40.33
CA PRO A 17 -23.93 -31.75 41.56
C PRO A 17 -24.52 -32.61 42.69
N ASN A 18 -24.19 -32.31 43.94
CA ASN A 18 -25.11 -32.42 45.07
C ASN A 18 -24.47 -31.89 46.36
N GLY A 19 -25.21 -31.03 47.08
CA GLY A 19 -24.92 -30.72 48.47
C GLY A 19 -25.35 -29.33 48.92
N ILE A 20 -26.64 -29.00 48.84
CA ILE A 20 -27.20 -27.84 49.53
C ILE A 20 -27.58 -28.25 50.96
N LYS A 21 -27.05 -27.54 51.98
CA LYS A 21 -27.76 -27.30 53.24
C LYS A 21 -27.70 -25.81 53.61
N LYS A 22 -28.90 -25.20 53.59
CA LYS A 22 -29.40 -24.01 54.31
C LYS A 22 -29.17 -24.15 55.83
N ILE A 23 -29.15 -23.17 56.75
CA ILE A 23 -29.41 -21.71 56.81
C ILE A 23 -29.02 -21.26 58.25
N SER A 24 -28.73 -19.96 58.42
CA SER A 24 -28.94 -19.11 59.62
C SER A 24 -27.95 -19.02 60.79
N GLU A 25 -27.84 -17.74 61.18
CA GLU A 25 -27.66 -17.15 62.51
C GLU A 25 -26.24 -16.78 62.97
N THR A 26 -25.96 -15.50 62.75
CA THR A 26 -24.99 -14.63 63.42
C THR A 26 -25.16 -14.66 64.94
N PRO A 27 -24.04 -14.68 65.69
CA PRO A 27 -23.95 -13.92 66.93
C PRO A 27 -22.86 -12.84 66.86
N LEU A 28 -23.17 -11.75 67.56
CA LEU A 28 -22.43 -10.51 67.73
C LEU A 28 -21.10 -10.64 68.51
N VAL A 29 -20.07 -9.91 68.02
CA VAL A 29 -19.01 -9.16 68.77
C VAL A 29 -17.80 -9.99 69.30
N PRO A 30 -16.54 -9.45 69.35
CA PRO A 30 -16.14 -8.03 69.30
C PRO A 30 -15.13 -7.60 68.23
N VAL A 31 -15.26 -6.32 67.92
CA VAL A 31 -14.28 -5.41 67.32
C VAL A 31 -12.93 -5.55 68.03
N VAL A 32 -11.92 -6.03 67.29
CA VAL A 32 -10.50 -5.86 67.63
C VAL A 32 -10.02 -4.64 66.82
N PRO A 33 -9.37 -3.65 67.44
CA PRO A 33 -9.00 -2.42 66.78
C PRO A 33 -8.02 -2.70 65.64
N VAL A 34 -8.32 -2.12 64.47
CA VAL A 34 -7.40 -2.00 63.34
C VAL A 34 -6.16 -1.28 63.86
N ALA A 35 -5.07 -2.03 64.07
CA ALA A 35 -3.76 -1.43 64.18
C ALA A 35 -3.46 -0.75 62.83
N PRO A 36 -3.02 0.52 62.83
CA PRO A 36 -2.64 1.18 61.60
C PRO A 36 -1.49 0.38 61.01
N VAL A 37 -1.66 -0.13 59.79
CA VAL A 37 -0.54 -0.59 58.98
C VAL A 37 0.31 0.64 58.73
N VAL A 38 1.33 0.78 59.55
CA VAL A 38 2.41 1.74 59.40
C VAL A 38 3.00 1.49 58.02
N SER A 39 2.96 2.53 57.19
CA SER A 39 3.64 2.59 55.91
C SER A 39 5.15 2.54 56.14
N ASP A 40 5.71 1.34 56.15
CA ASP A 40 7.16 1.16 56.22
C ASP A 40 7.70 0.77 54.84
N GLY A 41 8.35 1.73 54.19
CA GLY A 41 9.56 1.51 53.39
C GLY A 41 9.59 0.41 52.33
N ALA A 42 8.47 -0.01 51.75
CA ALA A 42 8.47 -0.98 50.65
C ALA A 42 9.11 -0.32 49.42
N THR A 43 10.43 -0.50 49.28
CA THR A 43 11.17 -0.15 48.08
C THR A 43 10.50 -0.91 46.94
N ASP A 44 9.99 -0.17 45.96
CA ASP A 44 9.29 -0.72 44.80
C ASP A 44 10.05 -1.96 44.26
N PRO A 45 9.38 -3.13 44.15
CA PRO A 45 10.03 -4.38 43.79
C PRO A 45 10.78 -4.29 42.46
N PHE A 46 10.38 -3.41 41.54
CA PHE A 46 11.10 -3.16 40.30
C PHE A 46 12.38 -2.34 40.51
N ILE A 47 12.36 -1.37 41.43
CA ILE A 47 13.54 -0.56 41.77
C ILE A 47 14.59 -1.40 42.49
N SER A 48 14.19 -2.26 43.42
CA SER A 48 15.12 -3.21 44.06
C SER A 48 15.76 -4.17 43.05
N ARG A 49 15.00 -4.58 42.01
CA ARG A 49 15.50 -5.43 40.93
C ARG A 49 16.45 -4.68 39.98
N LEU A 50 16.18 -3.41 39.66
CA LEU A 50 17.10 -2.55 38.91
C LEU A 50 18.44 -2.38 39.64
N GLN A 51 18.41 -2.14 40.95
CA GLN A 51 19.61 -2.01 41.76
C GLN A 51 20.46 -3.28 41.75
N LYS A 52 19.83 -4.45 41.88
CA LYS A 52 20.52 -5.76 41.77
C LYS A 52 21.17 -6.01 40.40
N LEU A 53 20.73 -5.32 39.35
CA LEU A 53 21.27 -5.42 38.00
C LEU A 53 22.33 -4.36 37.68
N ASN A 54 22.74 -3.56 38.68
CA ASN A 54 23.60 -2.38 38.50
C ASN A 54 23.03 -1.41 37.44
N LEU A 55 21.71 -1.24 37.45
CA LEU A 55 20.95 -0.31 36.59
C LEU A 55 20.21 0.76 37.41
N GLY A 56 20.03 0.54 38.72
CA GLY A 56 19.26 1.42 39.60
C GLY A 56 19.92 2.75 39.98
N ASN A 57 21.13 3.03 39.48
CA ASN A 57 21.82 4.29 39.70
C ASN A 57 21.44 5.38 38.68
N ASP A 58 20.85 4.98 37.55
CA ASP A 58 20.37 5.89 36.52
C ASP A 58 19.00 6.46 36.92
N THR A 59 18.96 7.78 37.17
CA THR A 59 17.75 8.50 37.58
C THR A 59 16.66 8.46 36.51
N ARG A 60 17.03 8.40 35.21
CA ARG A 60 16.09 8.31 34.08
C ARG A 60 15.40 6.93 34.07
N MET A 61 16.17 5.85 34.28
CA MET A 61 15.60 4.48 34.37
C MET A 61 14.63 4.35 35.55
N VAL A 62 15.01 4.89 36.72
CA VAL A 62 14.16 4.88 37.91
C VAL A 62 12.88 5.69 37.69
N SER A 63 12.99 6.86 37.04
CA SER A 63 11.85 7.71 36.67
C SER A 63 10.86 6.97 35.75
N LEU A 64 11.36 6.35 34.68
CA LEU A 64 10.54 5.59 33.72
C LEU A 64 9.79 4.42 34.39
N ILE A 65 10.44 3.64 35.28
CA ILE A 65 9.76 2.54 35.99
C ILE A 65 8.66 3.07 36.90
N ARG A 66 8.92 4.15 37.66
CA ARG A 66 7.92 4.72 38.56
C ARG A 66 6.73 5.27 37.81
N ALA A 67 6.95 5.95 36.68
CA ALA A 67 5.90 6.50 35.85
C ALA A 67 5.07 5.41 35.14
N HIS A 68 5.66 4.24 34.85
CA HIS A 68 5.04 3.16 34.07
C HIS A 68 5.20 1.79 34.74
N SER A 69 4.81 1.66 36.01
CA SER A 69 4.98 0.44 36.81
C SER A 69 4.32 -0.81 36.19
N ASN A 70 3.21 -0.63 35.46
CA ASN A 70 2.53 -1.70 34.70
C ASN A 70 3.42 -2.36 33.63
N PHE A 71 4.45 -1.66 33.16
CA PHE A 71 5.43 -2.15 32.18
C PHE A 71 6.79 -2.49 32.81
N GLY A 72 6.90 -2.51 34.15
CA GLY A 72 8.18 -2.62 34.88
C GLY A 72 9.06 -3.79 34.45
N ASN A 73 8.50 -4.99 34.25
CA ASN A 73 9.27 -6.15 33.77
C ASN A 73 9.81 -5.96 32.34
N ARG A 74 9.03 -5.34 31.45
CA ARG A 74 9.43 -5.06 30.07
C ARG A 74 10.52 -3.98 30.02
N LEU A 75 10.35 -2.92 30.82
CA LEU A 75 11.36 -1.86 30.97
C LEU A 75 12.69 -2.39 31.53
N ILE A 76 12.65 -3.24 32.57
CA ILE A 76 13.87 -3.88 33.09
C ILE A 76 14.57 -4.71 32.00
N SER A 77 13.81 -5.43 31.19
CA SER A 77 14.35 -6.24 30.09
C SER A 77 14.98 -5.36 29.01
N LEU A 78 14.33 -4.24 28.67
CA LEU A 78 14.89 -3.23 27.77
C LEU A 78 16.19 -2.64 28.32
N PHE A 79 16.23 -2.19 29.57
CA PHE A 79 17.45 -1.58 30.14
C PHE A 79 18.61 -2.57 30.21
N LYS A 80 18.33 -3.85 30.45
CA LYS A 80 19.34 -4.91 30.32
C LYS A 80 19.88 -5.01 28.90
N ALA A 81 18.98 -5.08 27.91
CA ALA A 81 19.37 -5.15 26.50
C ALA A 81 20.19 -3.92 26.11
N LEU A 82 19.72 -2.70 26.40
CA LEU A 82 20.44 -1.45 26.11
C LEU A 82 21.85 -1.46 26.72
N LYS A 83 21.99 -1.87 27.98
CA LYS A 83 23.30 -1.99 28.64
C LYS A 83 24.21 -3.02 27.97
N GLU A 84 23.65 -4.15 27.55
CA GLU A 84 24.39 -5.19 26.83
C GLU A 84 24.91 -4.69 25.48
N PHE A 85 24.10 -3.90 24.76
CA PHE A 85 24.49 -3.23 23.52
C PHE A 85 25.27 -1.93 23.73
N LYS A 86 25.61 -1.57 24.98
CA LYS A 86 26.34 -0.33 25.34
C LYS A 86 25.65 0.94 24.83
N ILE A 87 24.33 0.95 24.83
CA ILE A 87 23.52 2.10 24.44
C ILE A 87 23.18 2.92 25.68
N ASP A 88 23.59 4.19 25.68
CA ASP A 88 23.27 5.12 26.74
C ASP A 88 21.83 5.64 26.66
N LEU A 89 21.18 5.77 27.82
CA LEU A 89 19.84 6.33 27.93
C LEU A 89 19.88 7.85 27.88
N THR A 90 19.80 8.42 26.68
CA THR A 90 19.71 9.87 26.43
C THR A 90 18.31 10.42 26.70
N ASP A 91 18.15 11.74 26.82
CA ASP A 91 16.83 12.39 26.99
C ASP A 91 15.90 12.08 25.80
N GLY A 92 16.45 12.02 24.58
CA GLY A 92 15.69 11.65 23.39
C GLY A 92 15.21 10.19 23.42
N LEU A 93 16.06 9.27 23.87
CA LEU A 93 15.67 7.86 24.02
C LEU A 93 14.64 7.66 25.14
N GLU A 94 14.78 8.39 26.25
CA GLU A 94 13.79 8.40 27.33
C GLU A 94 12.40 8.85 26.82
N SER A 95 12.34 9.94 26.04
CA SER A 95 11.09 10.40 25.42
C SER A 95 10.51 9.35 24.48
N THR A 96 11.36 8.75 23.64
CA THR A 96 10.94 7.70 22.68
C THR A 96 10.34 6.48 23.40
N ILE A 97 10.97 6.04 24.49
CA ILE A 97 10.46 4.94 25.33
C ILE A 97 9.11 5.30 25.93
N ARG A 98 8.98 6.53 26.46
CA ARG A 98 7.74 7.02 27.08
C ARG A 98 6.59 7.05 26.09
N GLU A 99 6.84 7.55 24.88
CA GLU A 99 5.85 7.64 23.80
C GLU A 99 5.44 6.26 23.25
N ASN A 100 6.32 5.25 23.32
CA ASN A 100 6.10 3.92 22.76
C ASN A 100 6.13 2.82 23.83
N ILE A 101 5.67 3.12 25.05
CA ILE A 101 5.82 2.24 26.23
C ILE A 101 5.23 0.84 26.04
N SER A 102 4.14 0.73 25.27
CA SER A 102 3.49 -0.55 24.94
C SER A 102 4.35 -1.46 24.08
N GLN A 103 5.24 -0.88 23.26
CA GLN A 103 6.08 -1.57 22.27
C GLN A 103 7.46 -1.96 22.79
N VAL A 104 7.80 -1.59 24.03
CA VAL A 104 9.09 -1.92 24.67
C VAL A 104 9.41 -3.41 24.60
N GLY A 105 8.40 -4.28 24.74
CA GLY A 105 8.59 -5.73 24.60
C GLY A 105 9.05 -6.14 23.21
N GLY A 106 8.46 -5.56 22.16
CA GLY A 106 8.85 -5.82 20.77
C GLY A 106 10.26 -5.33 20.46
N VAL A 107 10.66 -4.18 21.03
CA VAL A 107 12.05 -3.68 20.88
C VAL A 107 13.05 -4.67 21.48
N VAL A 108 12.75 -5.25 22.65
CA VAL A 108 13.61 -6.29 23.26
C VAL A 108 13.70 -7.51 22.34
N SER A 109 12.58 -8.00 21.81
CA SER A 109 12.58 -9.13 20.87
C SER A 109 13.42 -8.85 19.63
N LEU A 110 13.30 -7.65 19.04
CA LEU A 110 14.09 -7.26 17.86
C LEU A 110 15.59 -7.15 18.20
N LEU A 111 15.96 -6.61 19.37
CA LEU A 111 17.35 -6.55 19.82
C LEU A 111 17.95 -7.95 20.03
N GLU A 112 17.19 -8.87 20.63
CA GLU A 112 17.59 -10.27 20.79
C GLU A 112 17.77 -10.97 19.43
N LEU A 113 16.87 -10.69 18.48
CA LEU A 113 16.95 -11.20 17.11
C LEU A 113 18.22 -10.69 16.41
N ILE A 114 18.53 -9.40 16.52
CA ILE A 114 19.74 -8.81 15.91
C ILE A 114 20.99 -9.51 16.43
N LYS A 115 21.09 -9.70 17.74
CA LYS A 115 22.24 -10.37 18.37
C LYS A 115 22.47 -11.78 17.83
N LYS A 116 21.40 -12.50 17.52
CA LYS A 116 21.46 -13.93 17.19
C LYS A 116 21.60 -14.17 15.69
N ASP A 117 20.79 -13.49 14.90
CA ASP A 117 20.49 -13.88 13.52
C ASP A 117 20.99 -12.83 12.50
N VAL A 118 21.52 -11.68 12.94
CA VAL A 118 21.81 -10.55 12.06
C VAL A 118 23.28 -10.08 12.19
N PRO A 119 24.11 -10.19 11.13
CA PRO A 119 25.51 -9.80 11.18
C PRO A 119 25.70 -8.29 10.99
N ILE A 120 25.10 -7.47 11.88
CA ILE A 120 25.12 -6.00 11.77
C ILE A 120 25.75 -5.35 13.00
N ASN A 121 26.47 -4.26 12.76
CA ASN A 121 26.92 -3.37 13.83
C ASN A 121 25.77 -2.45 14.29
N LEU A 122 25.24 -2.73 15.49
CA LEU A 122 24.18 -1.95 16.13
C LEU A 122 24.53 -0.48 16.37
N ASP A 123 25.81 -0.12 16.44
CA ASP A 123 26.26 1.27 16.66
C ASP A 123 25.78 2.22 15.54
N SER A 124 25.47 1.67 14.37
CA SER A 124 25.02 2.43 13.19
C SER A 124 23.49 2.56 13.07
N LEU A 125 22.73 1.84 13.90
CA LEU A 125 21.29 1.73 13.76
C LEU A 125 20.56 2.77 14.64
N PRO A 126 19.75 3.67 14.05
CA PRO A 126 18.91 4.57 14.82
C PRO A 126 17.86 3.79 15.63
N ILE A 127 17.93 3.89 16.96
CA ILE A 127 17.01 3.19 17.87
C ILE A 127 15.55 3.57 17.62
N THR A 128 15.29 4.78 17.15
CA THR A 128 13.95 5.24 16.76
C THR A 128 13.32 4.34 15.67
N LEU A 129 14.12 3.77 14.77
CA LEU A 129 13.64 2.79 13.78
C LEU A 129 13.23 1.49 14.45
N LEU A 130 13.95 1.01 15.47
CA LEU A 130 13.56 -0.17 16.24
C LEU A 130 12.23 0.01 16.96
N PHE A 131 11.99 1.19 17.55
CA PHE A 131 10.71 1.48 18.20
C PHE A 131 9.55 1.54 17.19
N ASN A 132 9.80 2.07 15.99
CA ASN A 132 8.81 2.05 14.92
C ASN A 132 8.54 0.62 14.43
N ALA A 133 9.58 -0.17 14.23
CA ALA A 133 9.48 -1.55 13.79
C ALA A 133 8.84 -2.47 14.83
N ALA A 134 9.02 -2.19 16.12
CA ALA A 134 8.44 -2.97 17.21
C ALA A 134 6.90 -3.00 17.19
N LYS A 135 6.25 -2.00 16.56
CA LYS A 135 4.79 -2.01 16.32
C LYS A 135 4.36 -3.17 15.42
N PHE A 136 5.25 -3.64 14.56
CA PHE A 136 5.06 -4.72 13.60
C PHE A 136 6.04 -5.88 13.84
N GLU A 137 6.41 -6.10 15.12
CA GLU A 137 7.48 -7.02 15.51
C GLU A 137 7.34 -8.41 14.88
N ALA A 138 6.15 -9.00 14.87
CA ALA A 138 5.93 -10.33 14.29
C ALA A 138 6.28 -10.38 12.79
N SER A 139 5.83 -9.38 12.01
CA SER A 139 6.08 -9.29 10.58
C SER A 139 7.57 -9.09 10.29
N VAL A 140 8.22 -8.18 11.02
CA VAL A 140 9.65 -7.89 10.89
C VAL A 140 10.50 -9.11 11.28
N THR A 141 10.19 -9.74 12.41
CA THR A 141 10.88 -10.95 12.90
C THR A 141 10.78 -12.10 11.90
N GLN A 142 9.59 -12.33 11.35
CA GLN A 142 9.38 -13.39 10.36
C GLN A 142 10.18 -13.10 9.07
N SER A 143 10.10 -11.88 8.56
CA SER A 143 10.84 -11.44 7.35
C SER A 143 12.36 -11.65 7.49
N ILE A 144 12.91 -11.28 8.64
CA ILE A 144 14.33 -11.45 8.97
C ILE A 144 14.71 -12.93 8.96
N ARG A 145 13.89 -13.79 9.60
CA ARG A 145 14.15 -15.22 9.66
C ARG A 145 14.10 -15.87 8.28
N ASP A 146 13.10 -15.53 7.46
CA ASP A 146 12.95 -16.09 6.13
C ASP A 146 14.16 -15.76 5.25
N LEU A 147 14.63 -14.51 5.29
CA LEU A 147 15.81 -14.07 4.55
C LEU A 147 17.12 -14.65 5.13
N ALA A 148 17.23 -14.79 6.46
CA ALA A 148 18.40 -15.39 7.10
C ALA A 148 18.55 -16.88 6.76
N LEU A 149 17.43 -17.63 6.73
CA LEU A 149 17.43 -19.04 6.34
C LEU A 149 17.94 -19.26 4.91
N LEU A 150 17.69 -18.31 4.02
CA LEU A 150 18.14 -18.33 2.63
C LEU A 150 19.53 -17.69 2.43
N GLY A 151 20.18 -17.21 3.51
CA GLY A 151 21.48 -16.53 3.42
C GLY A 151 21.43 -15.20 2.68
N MET A 152 20.25 -14.58 2.57
CA MET A 152 20.05 -13.31 1.86
C MET A 152 20.16 -12.09 2.78
N LEU A 153 20.08 -12.29 4.09
CA LEU A 153 20.02 -11.17 5.02
C LEU A 153 21.38 -10.48 5.18
N ASP A 154 21.44 -9.21 4.78
CA ASP A 154 22.57 -8.32 5.03
C ASP A 154 22.13 -7.04 5.75
N SER A 155 23.10 -6.16 6.04
CA SER A 155 22.82 -4.87 6.67
C SER A 155 21.89 -4.00 5.85
N ASN A 156 21.91 -4.16 4.53
CA ASN A 156 21.11 -3.32 3.67
C ASN A 156 19.65 -3.74 3.73
N ILE A 157 19.37 -5.00 3.48
CA ILE A 157 18.02 -5.57 3.55
C ILE A 157 17.42 -5.35 4.94
N PHE A 158 18.18 -5.59 6.01
CA PHE A 158 17.70 -5.35 7.37
C PHE A 158 17.24 -3.89 7.59
N ASN A 159 18.05 -2.92 7.17
CA ASN A 159 17.69 -1.51 7.30
C ASN A 159 16.46 -1.14 6.45
N LEU A 160 16.26 -1.77 5.29
CA LEU A 160 15.06 -1.60 4.48
C LEU A 160 13.81 -2.11 5.21
N LEU A 161 13.88 -3.29 5.83
CA LEU A 161 12.78 -3.85 6.63
C LEU A 161 12.41 -2.96 7.82
N LEU A 162 13.39 -2.32 8.45
CA LEU A 162 13.14 -1.38 9.56
C LEU A 162 12.61 -0.01 9.08
N ALA A 163 12.92 0.41 7.85
CA ALA A 163 12.38 1.62 7.26
C ALA A 163 10.88 1.47 6.91
N TYR A 164 10.48 0.26 6.47
CA TYR A 164 9.12 -0.11 6.07
C TYR A 164 8.60 -1.32 6.86
N PRO A 165 8.41 -1.19 8.18
CA PRO A 165 8.14 -2.35 9.04
C PRO A 165 6.75 -2.95 8.83
N GLU A 166 5.77 -2.16 8.39
CA GLU A 166 4.43 -2.64 8.04
C GLU A 166 4.47 -3.55 6.80
N GLN A 167 5.29 -3.19 5.81
CA GLN A 167 5.48 -3.92 4.56
C GLN A 167 6.57 -5.00 4.61
N ALA A 168 7.22 -5.22 5.76
CA ALA A 168 8.40 -6.07 5.88
C ALA A 168 8.21 -7.47 5.27
N LEU A 169 7.06 -8.10 5.51
CA LEU A 169 6.74 -9.41 4.95
C LEU A 169 6.69 -9.38 3.43
N ASN A 170 5.96 -8.42 2.85
CA ASN A 170 5.82 -8.29 1.40
C ASN A 170 7.19 -7.97 0.76
N ILE A 171 8.01 -7.14 1.39
CA ILE A 171 9.38 -6.85 0.94
C ILE A 171 10.22 -8.12 0.93
N SER A 172 10.22 -8.90 2.02
CA SER A 172 11.01 -10.14 2.07
C SER A 172 10.57 -11.15 1.01
N GLN A 173 9.26 -11.33 0.81
CA GLN A 173 8.71 -12.19 -0.23
C GLN A 173 9.10 -11.72 -1.63
N LEU A 174 9.04 -10.41 -1.89
CA LEU A 174 9.47 -9.81 -3.16
C LEU A 174 10.96 -10.10 -3.41
N LEU A 175 11.83 -9.90 -2.42
CA LEU A 175 13.27 -10.17 -2.54
C LEU A 175 13.55 -11.65 -2.85
N ILE A 176 12.82 -12.56 -2.21
CA ILE A 176 12.91 -14.01 -2.49
C ILE A 176 12.50 -14.29 -3.93
N LYS A 177 11.35 -13.79 -4.40
CA LYS A 177 10.90 -13.94 -5.79
C LYS A 177 11.91 -13.37 -6.80
N PHE A 178 12.55 -12.25 -6.46
CA PHE A 178 13.63 -11.66 -7.26
C PHE A 178 14.81 -12.63 -7.41
N GLN A 179 15.27 -13.22 -6.29
CA GLN A 179 16.37 -14.17 -6.31
C GLN A 179 16.01 -15.47 -7.04
N GLU A 180 14.79 -15.98 -6.86
CA GLU A 180 14.29 -17.16 -7.58
C GLU A 180 14.31 -16.98 -9.10
N ARG A 181 14.15 -15.73 -9.58
CA ARG A 181 14.28 -15.35 -11.00
C ARG A 181 15.69 -14.94 -11.42
N ALA A 182 16.70 -15.23 -10.58
CA ALA A 182 18.11 -14.92 -10.78
C ALA A 182 18.46 -13.43 -10.90
N TYR A 183 17.59 -12.53 -10.41
CA TYR A 183 17.93 -11.11 -10.26
C TYR A 183 18.69 -10.89 -8.95
N SER A 184 19.63 -9.94 -8.95
CA SER A 184 20.34 -9.55 -7.72
C SER A 184 19.41 -8.74 -6.82
N PRO A 185 19.06 -9.21 -5.60
CA PRO A 185 18.22 -8.44 -4.68
C PRO A 185 18.85 -7.12 -4.26
N THR A 186 20.18 -7.04 -4.28
CA THR A 186 20.92 -5.82 -3.91
C THR A 186 20.55 -4.63 -4.79
N ILE A 187 20.34 -4.84 -6.09
CA ILE A 187 19.97 -3.77 -7.03
C ILE A 187 18.65 -3.13 -6.60
N LEU A 188 17.67 -3.95 -6.22
CA LEU A 188 16.38 -3.45 -5.77
C LEU A 188 16.51 -2.73 -4.42
N VAL A 189 17.26 -3.31 -3.49
CA VAL A 189 17.45 -2.76 -2.14
C VAL A 189 18.17 -1.41 -2.18
N ASP A 190 19.22 -1.28 -2.99
CA ASP A 190 19.97 -0.04 -3.15
C ASP A 190 19.04 1.06 -3.68
N LYS A 191 18.26 0.75 -4.72
CA LYS A 191 17.27 1.69 -5.27
C LYS A 191 16.24 2.11 -4.23
N LEU A 192 15.56 1.16 -3.58
CA LEU A 192 14.51 1.46 -2.60
C LEU A 192 15.00 2.23 -1.37
N LYS A 193 16.31 2.23 -1.11
CA LYS A 193 16.92 2.98 -0.01
C LYS A 193 17.34 4.39 -0.39
N ASP A 194 17.88 4.57 -1.60
CA ASP A 194 18.45 5.85 -2.05
C ASP A 194 17.39 6.95 -2.06
N VAL A 195 16.14 6.58 -2.35
CA VAL A 195 14.97 7.45 -2.30
C VAL A 195 13.94 6.77 -1.41
N LEU A 196 13.78 7.30 -0.19
CA LEU A 196 12.71 6.84 0.70
C LEU A 196 11.36 7.20 0.08
N ILE A 197 10.76 6.23 -0.58
CA ILE A 197 9.36 6.26 -1.04
C ILE A 197 8.48 6.49 0.19
N ALA A 198 7.48 7.36 0.07
CA ALA A 198 6.51 7.61 1.12
C ALA A 198 5.83 6.29 1.52
N ARG A 199 5.59 6.13 2.82
CA ARG A 199 5.13 4.84 3.37
C ARG A 199 3.79 4.43 2.78
N GLU A 200 2.91 5.40 2.55
CA GLU A 200 1.61 5.25 1.92
C GLU A 200 1.68 4.72 0.48
N CYS A 201 2.78 4.93 -0.24
CA CYS A 201 2.96 4.47 -1.62
C CYS A 201 3.65 3.10 -1.70
N MET A 202 4.26 2.62 -0.61
CA MET A 202 5.14 1.45 -0.64
C MET A 202 4.39 0.17 -1.02
N ASP A 203 3.14 -0.01 -0.57
CA ASP A 203 2.33 -1.17 -0.94
C ASP A 203 2.05 -1.21 -2.45
N THR A 204 1.74 -0.06 -3.06
CA THR A 204 1.54 0.04 -4.51
C THR A 204 2.83 -0.24 -5.27
N VAL A 205 3.98 0.25 -4.78
CA VAL A 205 5.30 -0.01 -5.40
C VAL A 205 5.64 -1.50 -5.35
N ILE A 206 5.43 -2.16 -4.20
CA ILE A 206 5.65 -3.61 -4.07
C ILE A 206 4.72 -4.37 -5.03
N GLY A 207 3.44 -4.01 -5.08
CA GLY A 207 2.48 -4.62 -6.01
C GLY A 207 2.87 -4.46 -7.48
N LEU A 208 3.40 -3.29 -7.85
CA LEU A 208 3.94 -3.05 -9.19
C LEU A 208 5.16 -3.91 -9.48
N LEU A 209 6.11 -4.01 -8.55
CA LEU A 209 7.31 -4.83 -8.71
C LEU A 209 6.98 -6.31 -8.82
N ASP A 210 6.02 -6.80 -8.01
CA ASP A 210 5.49 -8.15 -8.12
C ASP A 210 4.88 -8.40 -9.50
N LEU A 211 4.03 -7.47 -9.99
CA LEU A 211 3.41 -7.58 -11.31
C LEU A 211 4.45 -7.59 -12.44
N ILE A 212 5.48 -6.74 -12.34
CA ILE A 212 6.60 -6.69 -13.28
C ILE A 212 7.36 -8.02 -13.30
N LEU A 213 7.65 -8.58 -12.12
CA LEU A 213 8.32 -9.88 -12.03
C LEU A 213 7.46 -10.99 -12.61
N GLU A 214 6.18 -11.06 -12.25
CA GLU A 214 5.25 -12.09 -12.71
C GLU A 214 5.18 -12.16 -14.24
N ASN A 215 5.24 -11.00 -14.89
CA ASN A 215 5.20 -10.87 -16.35
C ASN A 215 6.59 -10.90 -17.03
N ASN A 216 7.68 -11.13 -16.30
CA ASN A 216 9.06 -11.13 -16.81
C ASN A 216 9.49 -9.79 -17.45
N LEU A 217 9.02 -8.66 -16.91
CA LEU A 217 9.28 -7.32 -17.47
C LEU A 217 10.33 -6.53 -16.68
N PHE A 218 11.01 -7.17 -15.73
CA PHE A 218 11.95 -6.47 -14.87
C PHE A 218 13.19 -6.02 -15.62
N TYR A 219 13.53 -4.75 -15.47
CA TYR A 219 14.83 -4.18 -15.78
C TYR A 219 15.17 -3.15 -14.69
N PRO A 220 16.46 -2.99 -14.29
CA PRO A 220 16.82 -2.12 -13.16
C PRO A 220 16.28 -0.68 -13.23
N GLY A 221 16.21 -0.11 -14.44
CA GLY A 221 15.69 1.24 -14.67
C GLY A 221 14.20 1.41 -14.36
N VAL A 222 13.41 0.33 -14.28
CA VAL A 222 11.97 0.43 -13.95
C VAL A 222 11.77 0.99 -12.54
N VAL A 223 12.64 0.61 -11.60
CA VAL A 223 12.56 1.09 -10.21
C VAL A 223 12.78 2.60 -10.17
N ASP A 224 13.72 3.11 -10.97
CA ASP A 224 13.99 4.54 -11.06
C ASP A 224 12.78 5.33 -11.59
N ILE A 225 12.05 4.76 -12.56
CA ILE A 225 10.81 5.35 -13.09
C ILE A 225 9.74 5.40 -12.00
N LEU A 226 9.51 4.28 -11.28
CA LEU A 226 8.52 4.23 -10.20
C LEU A 226 8.82 5.26 -9.10
N GLN A 227 10.09 5.48 -8.78
CA GLN A 227 10.52 6.49 -7.82
C GLN A 227 10.27 7.91 -8.31
N ARG A 228 10.64 8.24 -9.56
CA ARG A 228 10.38 9.57 -10.13
C ARG A 228 8.90 9.90 -10.20
N GLN A 229 8.06 8.87 -10.41
CA GLN A 229 6.61 9.00 -10.56
C GLN A 229 5.81 8.58 -9.33
N GLU A 230 6.42 8.61 -8.14
CA GLU A 230 5.80 8.22 -6.88
C GLU A 230 4.40 8.83 -6.67
N LYS A 231 4.23 10.13 -6.98
CA LYS A 231 2.95 10.84 -6.84
C LYS A 231 1.80 10.27 -7.68
N HIS A 232 2.13 9.51 -8.73
CA HIS A 232 1.17 8.95 -9.67
C HIS A 232 1.19 7.42 -9.66
N ILE A 233 1.87 6.80 -8.69
CA ILE A 233 2.12 5.36 -8.65
C ILE A 233 0.82 4.53 -8.70
N ASP A 234 -0.25 4.99 -8.06
CA ASP A 234 -1.54 4.32 -8.08
C ASP A 234 -2.15 4.27 -9.50
N LYS A 235 -1.98 5.34 -10.28
CA LYS A 235 -2.46 5.38 -11.67
C LYS A 235 -1.63 4.48 -12.58
N ILE A 236 -0.32 4.45 -12.36
CA ILE A 236 0.59 3.52 -13.04
C ILE A 236 0.18 2.08 -12.74
N TYR A 237 -0.11 1.77 -11.48
CA TYR A 237 -0.55 0.44 -11.05
C TYR A 237 -1.91 0.04 -11.61
N GLU A 238 -2.92 0.92 -11.55
CA GLU A 238 -4.23 0.69 -12.18
C GLU A 238 -4.09 0.34 -13.67
N GLY A 239 -3.27 1.08 -14.42
CA GLY A 239 -3.02 0.82 -15.84
C GLY A 239 -2.31 -0.51 -16.07
N ALA A 240 -1.27 -0.80 -15.28
CA ALA A 240 -0.49 -2.03 -15.41
C ALA A 240 -1.34 -3.26 -15.09
N GLN A 241 -2.17 -3.21 -14.04
CA GLN A 241 -3.09 -4.28 -13.69
C GLN A 241 -4.10 -4.57 -14.79
N LYS A 242 -4.66 -3.52 -15.42
CA LYS A 242 -5.60 -3.68 -16.55
C LYS A 242 -4.96 -4.39 -17.73
N LEU A 243 -3.74 -3.99 -18.09
CA LEU A 243 -3.01 -4.62 -19.19
C LEU A 243 -2.63 -6.07 -18.84
N ALA A 244 -2.17 -6.32 -17.61
CA ALA A 244 -1.79 -7.66 -17.16
C ALA A 244 -2.98 -8.63 -17.17
N ALA A 245 -4.17 -8.18 -16.71
CA ALA A 245 -5.38 -9.01 -16.70
C ALA A 245 -5.78 -9.53 -18.09
N GLU A 246 -5.44 -8.79 -19.14
CA GLU A 246 -5.75 -9.12 -20.55
C GLU A 246 -4.53 -9.61 -21.34
N ASN A 247 -3.46 -10.03 -20.64
CA ASN A 247 -2.19 -10.46 -21.22
C ASN A 247 -1.67 -9.47 -22.28
N ALA A 248 -1.72 -8.18 -21.93
CA ALA A 248 -1.38 -7.05 -22.80
C ALA A 248 -0.34 -6.12 -22.18
N LEU A 249 0.24 -6.49 -21.02
CA LEU A 249 1.34 -5.73 -20.43
C LEU A 249 2.65 -6.02 -21.18
N PHE A 250 3.43 -5.00 -21.47
CA PHE A 250 4.64 -5.07 -22.29
C PHE A 250 5.79 -4.27 -21.65
N ALA A 251 7.02 -4.53 -22.09
CA ALA A 251 8.24 -4.02 -21.46
C ALA A 251 8.32 -2.49 -21.44
N ASP A 252 7.95 -1.84 -22.55
CA ASP A 252 8.06 -0.39 -22.71
C ASP A 252 6.95 0.40 -22.01
N TYR A 253 5.97 -0.27 -21.38
CA TYR A 253 4.84 0.38 -20.73
C TYR A 253 5.27 1.49 -19.78
N PHE A 254 6.20 1.17 -18.87
CA PHE A 254 6.67 2.11 -17.84
C PHE A 254 7.44 3.29 -18.43
N THR A 255 8.17 3.08 -19.52
CA THR A 255 8.88 4.15 -20.22
C THR A 255 7.91 5.07 -20.96
N LEU A 256 6.90 4.51 -21.62
CA LEU A 256 5.93 5.30 -22.40
C LEU A 256 5.00 6.16 -21.54
N ILE A 257 4.72 5.74 -20.30
CA ILE A 257 3.89 6.51 -19.37
C ILE A 257 4.70 7.45 -18.48
N GLU A 258 6.04 7.45 -18.56
CA GLU A 258 6.88 8.25 -17.67
C GLU A 258 6.62 9.76 -17.82
N ASP A 259 6.38 10.23 -19.04
CA ASP A 259 6.11 11.65 -19.31
C ASP A 259 4.69 12.08 -18.92
N ASN A 260 3.74 11.13 -18.85
CA ASN A 260 2.32 11.37 -18.57
C ASN A 260 1.69 10.30 -17.66
N PRO A 261 2.22 10.09 -16.44
CA PRO A 261 1.84 8.97 -15.58
C PRO A 261 0.39 9.03 -15.08
N GLN A 262 -0.19 10.23 -14.99
CA GLN A 262 -1.60 10.46 -14.67
C GLN A 262 -2.56 9.80 -15.67
N ASN A 263 -2.10 9.61 -16.92
CA ASN A 263 -2.90 9.02 -17.99
C ASN A 263 -2.71 7.51 -18.12
N ALA A 264 -1.90 6.86 -17.27
CA ALA A 264 -1.57 5.44 -17.38
C ALA A 264 -2.80 4.51 -17.49
N ASN A 265 -3.87 4.79 -16.74
CA ASN A 265 -5.13 4.04 -16.82
C ASN A 265 -5.85 4.27 -18.18
N ILE A 266 -5.86 5.49 -18.70
CA ILE A 266 -6.44 5.80 -20.02
C ILE A 266 -5.61 5.15 -21.14
N PHE A 267 -4.29 5.22 -21.05
CA PHE A 267 -3.38 4.56 -21.97
C PHE A 267 -3.66 3.05 -22.04
N ALA A 268 -3.77 2.39 -20.89
CA ALA A 268 -4.15 0.98 -20.82
C ALA A 268 -5.50 0.71 -21.50
N LYS A 269 -6.52 1.54 -21.26
CA LYS A 269 -7.83 1.39 -21.90
C LYS A 269 -7.77 1.57 -23.42
N ASN A 270 -7.00 2.52 -23.92
CA ASN A 270 -6.80 2.72 -25.35
C ASN A 270 -6.16 1.49 -25.99
N ILE A 271 -5.12 0.93 -25.37
CA ILE A 271 -4.48 -0.31 -25.85
C ILE A 271 -5.49 -1.46 -25.91
N LEU A 272 -6.27 -1.68 -24.84
CA LEU A 272 -7.23 -2.78 -24.80
C LEU A 272 -8.34 -2.63 -25.85
N LEU A 273 -8.88 -1.43 -26.02
CA LEU A 273 -9.88 -1.12 -27.05
C LEU A 273 -9.34 -1.39 -28.46
N LEU A 274 -8.14 -0.91 -28.75
CA LEU A 274 -7.55 -1.06 -30.06
C LEU A 274 -7.11 -2.51 -30.34
N LYS A 275 -6.66 -3.23 -29.29
CA LYS A 275 -6.35 -4.66 -29.36
C LYS A 275 -7.60 -5.49 -29.65
N SER A 276 -8.76 -5.16 -29.06
CA SER A 276 -10.01 -5.90 -29.34
C SER A 276 -10.48 -5.74 -30.79
N GLU A 277 -10.19 -4.60 -31.41
CA GLU A 277 -10.49 -4.34 -32.83
C GLU A 277 -9.37 -4.80 -33.78
N SER A 278 -8.30 -5.43 -33.28
CA SER A 278 -7.13 -5.83 -34.07
C SER A 278 -6.47 -4.67 -34.85
N LEU A 279 -6.54 -3.45 -34.33
CA LEU A 279 -6.03 -2.23 -34.99
C LEU A 279 -4.58 -1.90 -34.62
N ILE A 280 -4.04 -2.57 -33.61
CA ILE A 280 -2.69 -2.30 -33.11
C ILE A 280 -1.89 -3.59 -33.01
N ASP A 281 -0.58 -3.44 -33.16
CA ASP A 281 0.40 -4.46 -32.78
C ASP A 281 1.12 -3.98 -31.52
N CYS A 282 0.90 -4.68 -30.40
CA CYS A 282 1.57 -4.38 -29.13
C CYS A 282 3.09 -4.67 -29.15
N HIS A 283 3.62 -5.19 -30.25
CA HIS A 283 5.05 -5.35 -30.49
C HIS A 283 5.65 -4.24 -31.34
N ASN A 284 4.84 -3.30 -31.86
CA ASN A 284 5.32 -2.17 -32.65
C ASN A 284 5.49 -0.91 -31.76
N PRO A 285 6.74 -0.48 -31.49
CA PRO A 285 7.01 0.67 -30.63
C PRO A 285 6.44 1.98 -31.14
N GLU A 286 6.43 2.20 -32.47
CA GLU A 286 5.90 3.44 -33.06
C GLU A 286 4.38 3.55 -32.85
N CYS A 287 3.69 2.41 -32.95
CA CYS A 287 2.25 2.32 -32.70
C CYS A 287 1.95 2.62 -31.22
N LEU A 288 2.68 1.99 -30.30
CA LEU A 288 2.52 2.21 -28.86
C LEU A 288 2.84 3.65 -28.45
N PHE A 289 3.86 4.25 -29.07
CA PHE A 289 4.20 5.65 -28.86
C PHE A 289 3.09 6.58 -29.34
N ALA A 290 2.47 6.33 -30.49
CA ALA A 290 1.32 7.13 -30.93
C ALA A 290 0.14 7.03 -29.95
N ILE A 291 -0.10 5.84 -29.39
CA ILE A 291 -1.19 5.60 -28.42
C ILE A 291 -0.91 6.25 -27.06
N SER A 292 0.36 6.37 -26.64
CA SER A 292 0.71 7.00 -25.35
C SER A 292 0.36 8.49 -25.29
N HIS A 293 0.19 9.13 -26.45
CA HIS A 293 -0.25 10.52 -26.58
C HIS A 293 -1.78 10.67 -26.63
N LEU A 294 -2.54 9.57 -26.65
CA LEU A 294 -4.00 9.60 -26.68
C LEU A 294 -4.57 9.76 -25.27
N GLY A 295 -5.27 10.87 -25.04
CA GLY A 295 -5.95 11.17 -23.79
C GLY A 295 -7.33 10.54 -23.65
N ALA A 296 -8.07 10.98 -22.63
CA ALA A 296 -9.40 10.45 -22.31
C ALA A 296 -10.44 10.76 -23.40
N GLY A 297 -10.38 11.93 -24.03
CA GLY A 297 -11.30 12.28 -25.12
C GLY A 297 -11.14 11.34 -26.31
N ALA A 298 -9.91 10.94 -26.64
CA ALA A 298 -9.67 9.93 -27.67
C ALA A 298 -10.25 8.57 -27.29
N PHE A 299 -10.07 8.13 -26.05
CA PHE A 299 -10.69 6.88 -25.57
C PHE A 299 -12.21 6.89 -25.73
N HIS A 300 -12.88 7.94 -25.24
CA HIS A 300 -14.33 8.05 -25.30
C HIS A 300 -14.82 8.12 -26.75
N PHE A 301 -14.17 8.91 -27.59
CA PHE A 301 -14.54 9.03 -29.00
C PHE A 301 -14.34 7.71 -29.77
N MET A 302 -13.22 7.02 -29.57
CA MET A 302 -13.00 5.69 -30.17
C MET A 302 -14.05 4.67 -29.72
N LYS A 303 -14.52 4.74 -28.47
CA LYS A 303 -15.61 3.88 -28.00
C LYS A 303 -16.94 4.15 -28.74
N LEU A 304 -17.24 5.42 -29.03
CA LEU A 304 -18.41 5.78 -29.84
C LEU A 304 -18.28 5.24 -31.26
N LEU A 305 -17.09 5.39 -31.87
CA LEU A 305 -16.81 4.81 -33.19
C LEU A 305 -16.93 3.28 -33.18
N GLN A 306 -16.47 2.61 -32.11
CA GLN A 306 -16.59 1.15 -31.96
C GLN A 306 -18.07 0.74 -31.94
N HIS A 307 -18.90 1.40 -31.13
CA HIS A 307 -20.34 1.11 -31.04
C HIS A 307 -21.04 1.30 -32.40
N ALA A 308 -20.64 2.31 -33.18
CA ALA A 308 -21.18 2.56 -34.53
C ALA A 308 -20.57 1.67 -35.63
N SER A 309 -19.66 0.75 -35.29
CA SER A 309 -18.88 -0.06 -36.24
C SER A 309 -18.09 0.78 -37.25
N MET A 310 -17.53 1.89 -36.78
CA MET A 310 -16.72 2.85 -37.53
C MET A 310 -15.27 2.95 -37.03
N LEU A 311 -14.89 2.19 -36.00
CA LEU A 311 -13.50 2.15 -35.54
C LEU A 311 -12.69 1.20 -36.43
N ASP A 312 -12.05 1.75 -37.46
CA ASP A 312 -11.18 1.03 -38.40
C ASP A 312 -9.77 1.65 -38.50
N GLU A 313 -8.89 1.06 -39.31
CA GLU A 313 -7.51 1.53 -39.47
C GLU A 313 -7.43 2.96 -40.02
N HIS A 314 -8.37 3.35 -40.89
CA HIS A 314 -8.40 4.69 -41.47
C HIS A 314 -8.76 5.73 -40.40
N ASN A 315 -9.84 5.50 -39.66
CA ASN A 315 -10.32 6.41 -38.63
C ASN A 315 -9.37 6.45 -37.42
N PHE A 316 -8.75 5.33 -37.07
CA PHE A 316 -7.67 5.31 -36.07
C PHE A 316 -6.50 6.22 -36.48
N LYS A 317 -6.06 6.16 -37.75
CA LYS A 317 -5.02 7.05 -38.27
C LYS A 317 -5.41 8.53 -38.19
N ILE A 318 -6.68 8.88 -38.36
CA ILE A 318 -7.17 10.26 -38.17
C ILE A 318 -7.02 10.68 -36.71
N ILE A 319 -7.43 9.83 -35.77
CA ILE A 319 -7.37 10.12 -34.32
C ILE A 319 -5.92 10.31 -33.84
N CYS A 320 -4.98 9.54 -34.39
CA CYS A 320 -3.55 9.63 -34.05
C CYS A 320 -2.79 10.81 -34.66
N ARG A 321 -3.39 11.65 -35.51
CA ARG A 321 -2.69 12.79 -36.13
C ARG A 321 -2.47 13.96 -35.15
N GLN A 322 -1.22 14.10 -34.68
CA GLN A 322 -0.52 15.26 -34.08
C GLN A 322 -1.15 16.05 -32.89
N GLU A 323 -0.25 16.79 -32.22
CA GLU A 323 -0.26 17.32 -30.84
C GLU A 323 -1.29 18.40 -30.45
N ASN A 324 -2.34 18.64 -31.25
CA ASN A 324 -3.36 19.66 -30.93
C ASN A 324 -4.77 19.21 -31.31
N ASN A 325 -5.04 17.92 -31.14
CA ASN A 325 -6.33 17.32 -31.45
C ASN A 325 -7.44 17.91 -30.54
N ILE A 326 -8.61 18.22 -31.12
CA ILE A 326 -9.85 18.61 -30.43
C ILE A 326 -10.11 17.70 -29.22
N LEU A 327 -9.80 16.41 -29.36
CA LEU A 327 -9.98 15.37 -28.34
C LEU A 327 -9.13 15.54 -27.07
N ASN A 328 -8.09 16.39 -27.09
CA ASN A 328 -7.25 16.70 -25.93
C ASN A 328 -7.70 17.97 -25.20
N ARG A 329 -8.75 18.67 -25.67
CA ARG A 329 -9.29 19.87 -25.00
C ARG A 329 -10.14 19.46 -23.80
N ASN A 330 -9.91 20.07 -22.63
CA ASN A 330 -10.67 19.76 -21.41
C ASN A 330 -12.18 19.87 -21.61
N GLU A 331 -12.67 20.91 -22.30
CA GLU A 331 -14.10 21.08 -22.59
C GLU A 331 -14.70 19.93 -23.42
N VAL A 332 -13.92 19.33 -24.32
CA VAL A 332 -14.34 18.18 -25.13
C VAL A 332 -14.25 16.89 -24.32
N ILE A 333 -13.17 16.73 -23.53
CA ILE A 333 -13.01 15.59 -22.62
C ILE A 333 -14.17 15.55 -21.63
N ASP A 334 -14.54 16.68 -21.04
CA ASP A 334 -15.65 16.80 -20.10
C ASP A 334 -16.98 16.48 -20.79
N ALA A 335 -17.21 17.01 -21.99
CA ALA A 335 -18.42 16.71 -22.76
C ALA A 335 -18.55 15.20 -23.05
N LEU A 336 -17.48 14.57 -23.58
CA LEU A 336 -17.46 13.14 -23.89
C LEU A 336 -17.56 12.25 -22.65
N SER A 337 -16.91 12.63 -21.54
CA SER A 337 -16.88 11.85 -20.30
C SER A 337 -18.24 11.86 -19.58
N ASN A 338 -19.04 12.92 -19.77
CA ASN A 338 -20.34 13.08 -19.13
C ASN A 338 -21.50 12.52 -19.96
N LEU A 339 -21.24 11.97 -21.16
CA LEU A 339 -22.26 11.34 -21.98
C LEU A 339 -22.95 10.18 -21.21
N PRO A 340 -24.29 10.06 -21.31
CA PRO A 340 -25.00 8.90 -20.77
C PRO A 340 -24.45 7.57 -21.30
N LEU A 341 -24.51 6.52 -20.47
CA LEU A 341 -23.92 5.20 -20.76
C LEU A 341 -24.45 4.52 -22.04
N ILE A 342 -25.64 4.91 -22.53
CA ILE A 342 -26.37 4.29 -23.65
C ILE A 342 -26.68 5.34 -24.73
N VAL A 343 -25.79 6.31 -24.95
CA VAL A 343 -25.94 7.21 -26.12
C VAL A 343 -25.52 6.48 -27.39
N GLU A 344 -26.37 6.55 -28.41
CA GLU A 344 -26.09 6.10 -29.76
C GLU A 344 -26.04 7.33 -30.67
N PHE A 345 -24.90 7.53 -31.35
CA PHE A 345 -24.75 8.58 -32.35
C PHE A 345 -25.10 8.03 -33.73
N GLU A 346 -25.70 8.86 -34.57
CA GLU A 346 -25.87 8.56 -35.99
C GLU A 346 -24.50 8.55 -36.69
N LYS A 347 -24.36 7.74 -37.74
CA LYS A 347 -23.08 7.62 -38.46
C LYS A 347 -22.66 8.96 -39.06
N GLU A 348 -23.61 9.72 -39.56
CA GLU A 348 -23.43 11.04 -40.15
C GLU A 348 -22.90 12.07 -39.12
N GLU A 349 -23.28 11.95 -37.86
CA GLU A 349 -22.76 12.78 -36.77
C GLU A 349 -21.29 12.45 -36.50
N LEU A 350 -20.96 11.17 -36.40
CA LEU A 350 -19.59 10.70 -36.17
C LEU A 350 -18.67 11.00 -37.36
N GLU A 351 -19.17 10.93 -38.60
CA GLU A 351 -18.45 11.36 -39.80
C GLU A 351 -18.14 12.85 -39.78
N LYS A 352 -19.09 13.70 -39.37
CA LYS A 352 -18.83 15.14 -39.17
C LYS A 352 -17.75 15.35 -38.12
N MET A 353 -17.86 14.68 -36.97
CA MET A 353 -16.85 14.76 -35.90
C MET A 353 -15.46 14.33 -36.40
N LEU A 354 -15.36 13.22 -37.14
CA LEU A 354 -14.11 12.77 -37.78
C LEU A 354 -13.54 13.79 -38.77
N ASN A 355 -14.39 14.44 -39.56
CA ASN A 355 -13.97 15.49 -40.49
C ASN A 355 -13.38 16.70 -39.76
N LEU A 356 -13.96 17.09 -38.61
CA LEU A 356 -13.41 18.16 -37.76
C LEU A 356 -12.01 17.81 -37.24
N LEU A 357 -11.73 16.53 -36.96
CA LEU A 357 -10.41 16.06 -36.51
C LEU A 357 -9.34 16.11 -37.62
N ASN A 358 -9.75 16.11 -38.88
CA ASN A 358 -8.83 16.05 -40.01
C ASN A 358 -8.28 17.44 -40.41
N TYR A 359 -8.74 18.52 -39.77
CA TYR A 359 -8.23 19.86 -40.02
C TYR A 359 -6.83 20.06 -39.42
N PRO A 360 -5.89 20.67 -40.19
CA PRO A 360 -4.51 20.86 -39.73
C PRO A 360 -4.36 21.88 -38.59
N THR A 361 -5.33 22.78 -38.42
CA THR A 361 -5.37 23.77 -37.34
C THR A 361 -6.78 23.83 -36.75
N VAL A 362 -6.88 23.58 -35.44
CA VAL A 362 -8.14 23.59 -34.71
C VAL A 362 -8.52 25.02 -34.33
N SER A 363 -9.66 25.50 -34.83
CA SER A 363 -10.26 26.77 -34.44
C SER A 363 -11.24 26.59 -33.26
N ALA A 364 -11.57 27.69 -32.57
CA ALA A 364 -12.58 27.67 -31.51
C ALA A 364 -13.97 27.27 -32.04
N GLN A 365 -14.25 27.57 -33.32
CA GLN A 365 -15.50 27.18 -33.96
C GLN A 365 -15.58 25.66 -34.17
N ASP A 366 -14.48 25.01 -34.54
CA ASP A 366 -14.44 23.55 -34.70
C ASP A 366 -14.71 22.83 -33.38
N ILE A 367 -14.19 23.38 -32.27
CA ILE A 367 -14.44 22.84 -30.93
C ILE A 367 -15.92 23.04 -30.53
N GLN A 368 -16.49 24.21 -30.83
CA GLN A 368 -17.92 24.48 -30.59
C GLN A 368 -18.82 23.57 -31.43
N GLU A 369 -18.46 23.31 -32.68
CA GLU A 369 -19.22 22.41 -33.55
C GLU A 369 -19.14 20.97 -33.04
N PHE A 370 -17.95 20.50 -32.66
CA PHE A 370 -17.76 19.17 -32.06
C PHE A 370 -18.59 18.99 -30.78
N ASN A 371 -18.52 19.97 -29.87
CA ASN A 371 -19.30 19.94 -28.64
C ASN A 371 -20.80 20.14 -28.88
N GLY A 372 -21.19 20.89 -29.90
CA GLY A 372 -22.59 21.06 -30.31
C GLY A 372 -23.23 19.73 -30.66
N ILE A 373 -22.53 18.89 -31.44
CA ILE A 373 -22.98 17.53 -31.76
C ILE A 373 -23.17 16.71 -30.47
N ILE A 374 -22.23 16.77 -29.51
CA ILE A 374 -22.36 16.05 -28.24
C ILE A 374 -23.56 16.57 -27.42
N GLN A 375 -23.80 17.89 -27.46
CA GLN A 375 -24.82 18.53 -26.65
C GLN A 375 -26.25 18.12 -26.98
N ASP A 376 -26.51 17.80 -28.25
CA ASP A 376 -27.80 17.32 -28.72
C ASP A 376 -28.21 15.98 -28.06
N HIS A 377 -27.22 15.25 -27.50
CA HIS A 377 -27.41 13.96 -26.84
C HIS A 377 -27.43 14.03 -25.30
N PHE A 378 -27.26 15.21 -24.70
CA PHE A 378 -27.53 15.36 -23.26
C PHE A 378 -29.03 15.39 -23.01
N ILE A 379 -29.48 14.59 -22.04
CA ILE A 379 -30.86 14.68 -21.54
C ILE A 379 -31.04 16.12 -21.02
N PRO A 380 -32.03 16.89 -21.52
CA PRO A 380 -32.32 18.19 -20.95
C PRO A 380 -32.59 17.98 -19.47
N GLN A 381 -31.82 18.63 -18.60
CA GLN A 381 -32.18 18.70 -17.19
C GLN A 381 -33.56 19.34 -17.17
N PHE A 382 -34.59 18.55 -16.82
CA PHE A 382 -35.91 19.08 -16.56
C PHE A 382 -35.75 20.11 -15.46
N SER A 383 -35.74 21.39 -15.84
CA SER A 383 -36.07 22.47 -14.95
C SER A 383 -37.52 22.23 -14.54
N CYS A 384 -37.72 21.45 -13.49
CA CYS A 384 -38.95 21.47 -12.70
C CYS A 384 -39.05 22.88 -12.14
N GLN A 385 -39.58 23.80 -12.95
CA GLN A 385 -40.25 24.98 -12.45
C GLN A 385 -41.43 24.43 -11.65
N PHE A 386 -41.25 24.28 -10.34
CA PHE A 386 -42.36 24.33 -9.43
C PHE A 386 -43.00 25.71 -9.64
N SER A 387 -44.03 25.76 -10.48
CA SER A 387 -44.99 26.84 -10.44
C SER A 387 -45.58 26.81 -9.04
N SER A 388 -45.09 27.71 -8.19
CA SER A 388 -45.78 28.14 -7.00
C SER A 388 -47.08 28.80 -7.43
N ALA A 389 -48.13 27.99 -7.59
CA ALA A 389 -49.49 28.48 -7.55
C ALA A 389 -49.76 28.90 -6.10
N SER A 390 -49.74 30.21 -5.84
CA SER A 390 -50.26 30.80 -4.61
C SER A 390 -51.73 31.16 -4.82
N ILE A 391 -52.57 30.55 -3.98
CA ILE A 391 -53.95 30.90 -3.57
C ILE A 391 -55.02 30.91 -4.67
#